data_AF-A0A0F2RXH4-F1
#
_entry.id   AF-A0A0F2RXH4-F1
#
_cell.length_a   1.000
_cell.length_b   1.000
_cell.length_c   1.000
_cell.angle_alpha   90.00
_cell.angle_beta   90.00
_cell.angle_gamma   90.00
#
_symmetry.space_group_name_H-M   'P 1'
#
loop_
_entity.id
_entity.type
_entity.pdbx_description
1 polymer ?
#
loop_
_entity_poly.entity_id
_entity_poly.type
_entity_poly.pdbx_seq_one_letter_code
_entity_poly.pdbx_strand_id
1 'polypeptide(L)' 'MQTAAPTPRRHDVAVQPDAFAAGALVAVLLPLPLAGPYDYRVPPDVVLRPGDVVTVPLGRRQERGVVWGPGAGTVDPA' A
#
# COMPACT_ATOMS: atom_id res chain seq x y z
N MET A 1 12.91 27.23 35.86
CA MET A 1 12.26 27.67 34.60
C MET A 1 13.23 27.39 33.45
N GLN A 2 13.13 26.23 32.79
CA GLN A 2 13.60 26.02 31.41
C GLN A 2 12.86 24.79 30.87
N THR A 3 12.01 25.04 29.87
CA THR A 3 11.27 24.05 29.09
C THR A 3 12.22 23.28 28.18
N ALA A 4 12.11 21.95 28.15
CA ALA A 4 12.50 21.13 27.00
C ALA A 4 11.23 20.53 26.40
N ALA A 5 10.96 20.88 25.14
CA ALA A 5 9.85 20.38 24.35
C ALA A 5 9.92 18.84 24.24
N PRO A 6 8.77 18.13 24.09
CA PRO A 6 8.78 16.69 23.95
C PRO A 6 9.62 16.29 22.73
N THR A 7 10.62 15.44 22.93
CA THR A 7 11.39 14.78 21.88
C THR A 7 10.40 14.21 20.85
N PRO A 8 10.61 14.41 19.53
CA PRO A 8 9.77 13.74 18.54
C PRO A 8 9.85 12.24 18.79
N ARG A 9 8.71 11.64 19.18
CA ARG A 9 8.59 10.19 19.32
C ARG A 9 8.96 9.59 17.97
N ARG A 10 9.73 8.49 17.97
CA ARG A 10 9.95 7.69 16.75
C ARG A 10 8.62 7.60 16.03
N HIS A 11 8.58 7.92 14.74
CA HIS A 11 7.39 7.74 13.90
C HIS A 11 6.72 6.45 14.35
N ASP A 12 5.49 6.56 14.83
CA ASP A 12 4.67 5.41 15.18
C ASP A 12 4.67 4.55 13.91
N VAL A 13 5.50 3.49 13.89
CA VAL A 13 5.58 2.59 12.75
C VAL A 13 4.23 1.91 12.78
N ALA A 14 3.30 2.40 11.97
CA ALA A 14 2.02 1.75 11.80
C ALA A 14 2.33 0.29 11.48
N VAL A 15 1.89 -0.61 12.38
CA VAL A 15 2.10 -2.05 12.20
C VAL A 15 1.36 -2.42 10.92
N GLN A 16 2.12 -2.58 9.84
CA GLN A 16 1.56 -3.02 8.58
C GLN A 16 1.19 -4.50 8.74
N PRO A 17 0.02 -4.92 8.25
CA PRO A 17 -0.30 -6.33 8.25
C PRO A 17 0.76 -7.10 7.46
N ASP A 18 1.23 -8.22 8.00
CA ASP A 18 2.25 -9.06 7.38
C ASP A 18 1.76 -9.72 6.07
N ALA A 19 0.44 -9.80 5.89
CA ALA A 19 -0.20 -10.38 4.71
C ALA A 19 -1.61 -9.82 4.43
N PHE A 20 -2.00 -9.87 3.16
CA PHE A 20 -3.30 -9.48 2.62
C PHE A 20 -3.92 -10.66 1.91
N ALA A 21 -5.10 -11.09 2.37
CA ALA A 21 -5.86 -12.18 1.76
C ALA A 21 -6.67 -11.70 0.54
N ALA A 22 -7.19 -12.65 -0.23
CA ALA A 22 -8.13 -12.39 -1.32
C ALA A 22 -9.24 -11.40 -0.93
N GLY A 23 -9.54 -10.45 -1.83
CA GLY A 23 -10.54 -9.40 -1.64
C GLY A 23 -10.06 -8.18 -0.86
N ALA A 24 -8.94 -8.27 -0.13
CA ALA A 24 -8.35 -7.11 0.55
C ALA A 24 -7.93 -6.03 -0.45
N LEU A 25 -7.98 -4.76 -0.01
CA LEU A 25 -7.41 -3.65 -0.76
C LEU A 25 -5.94 -3.45 -0.36
N VAL A 26 -5.07 -3.40 -1.35
CA VAL A 26 -3.63 -3.17 -1.19
C VAL A 26 -3.18 -1.97 -2.01
N ALA A 27 -2.31 -1.16 -1.44
CA ALA A 27 -1.63 -0.08 -2.11
C ALA A 27 -0.44 -0.64 -2.88
N VAL A 28 -0.39 -0.45 -4.19
CA VAL A 28 0.71 -0.88 -5.07
C VAL A 28 1.44 0.34 -5.61
N LEU A 29 2.74 0.44 -5.31
CA LEU A 29 3.61 1.47 -5.86
C LEU A 29 4.11 1.05 -7.25
N LEU A 30 3.83 1.90 -8.24
CA LEU A 30 4.24 1.70 -9.63
C LEU A 30 5.51 2.52 -9.93
N PRO A 31 6.39 2.07 -10.85
CA PRO A 31 7.60 2.77 -11.26
C PRO A 31 7.29 3.93 -12.23
N LEU A 32 6.35 4.79 -11.83
CA LEU A 32 5.85 5.93 -12.58
C LEU A 32 5.91 7.18 -11.70
N PRO A 33 6.00 8.40 -12.27
CA PRO A 33 6.05 9.65 -11.50
C PRO A 33 4.66 10.03 -10.97
N LEU A 34 4.11 9.19 -10.09
CA LEU A 34 2.80 9.36 -9.45
C LEU A 34 2.97 9.98 -8.05
N ALA A 35 1.93 10.66 -7.56
CA ALA A 35 1.93 11.24 -6.22
C ALA A 35 1.93 10.19 -5.09
N GLY A 36 1.58 8.93 -5.41
CA GLY A 36 1.51 7.83 -4.46
C GLY A 36 1.11 6.51 -5.11
N PRO A 37 0.97 5.44 -4.30
CA PRO A 37 0.53 4.12 -4.77
C PRO A 37 -0.94 4.12 -5.17
N TYR A 38 -1.34 3.10 -5.94
CA TYR A 38 -2.72 2.87 -6.38
C TYR A 38 -3.33 1.68 -5.65
N ASP A 39 -4.62 1.74 -5.38
CA ASP A 39 -5.33 0.66 -4.70
C ASP A 39 -5.78 -0.43 -5.67
N TYR A 40 -5.48 -1.68 -5.33
CA TYR A 40 -5.92 -2.87 -6.06
C TYR A 40 -6.56 -3.87 -5.11
N ARG A 41 -7.51 -4.66 -5.62
CA ARG A 41 -8.05 -5.81 -4.89
C ARG A 41 -7.17 -7.03 -5.10
N VAL A 42 -6.86 -7.73 -4.00
CA VAL A 42 -6.19 -9.03 -4.08
C VAL A 42 -7.13 -10.04 -4.77
N PRO A 43 -6.69 -10.75 -5.81
CA PRO A 43 -7.52 -11.73 -6.50
C PRO A 43 -7.81 -12.96 -5.61
N PRO A 44 -8.81 -13.79 -5.98
CA PRO A 44 -9.04 -15.07 -5.32
C PRO A 44 -7.78 -15.93 -5.26
N ASP A 45 -7.67 -16.74 -4.21
CA ASP A 45 -6.59 -17.72 -4.02
C ASP A 45 -5.16 -17.15 -3.97
N VAL A 46 -5.02 -15.82 -3.83
CA VAL A 46 -3.73 -15.14 -3.68
C VAL A 46 -3.63 -14.51 -2.29
N VAL A 47 -2.43 -14.61 -1.72
CA VAL A 47 -2.04 -13.88 -0.51
C VAL A 47 -0.81 -13.05 -0.86
N LEU A 48 -0.88 -11.74 -0.59
CA LEU A 48 0.20 -10.80 -0.84
C LEU A 48 0.78 -10.29 0.46
N ARG A 49 2.02 -9.83 0.44
CA ARG A 49 2.72 -9.21 1.57
C ARG A 49 3.33 -7.87 1.14
N PRO A 50 3.53 -6.92 2.07
CA PRO A 50 4.34 -5.74 1.77
C PRO A 50 5.71 -6.15 1.19
N GLY A 51 6.12 -5.52 0.11
CA GLY A 51 7.34 -5.82 -0.64
C GLY A 51 7.17 -6.81 -1.80
N ASP A 52 6.03 -7.51 -1.92
CA ASP A 52 5.80 -8.42 -3.05
C ASP A 52 5.76 -7.65 -4.37
N VAL A 53 6.45 -8.19 -5.38
CA VAL A 53 6.41 -7.68 -6.75
C VAL A 53 5.20 -8.28 -7.46
N VAL A 54 4.34 -7.40 -7.99
CA VAL A 54 3.09 -7.78 -8.64
C VAL A 54 3.02 -7.22 -10.05
N THR A 55 2.19 -7.83 -10.89
CA THR A 55 1.80 -7.27 -12.19
C THR A 55 0.34 -6.87 -12.10
N VAL A 56 0.04 -5.60 -12.37
CA VAL A 56 -1.30 -5.03 -12.19
C VAL A 56 -1.78 -4.36 -13.47
N PRO A 57 -3.11 -4.35 -13.71
CA PRO A 57 -3.66 -3.61 -14.84
C PRO A 57 -3.52 -2.10 -14.63
N LEU A 58 -3.11 -1.40 -15.69
CA LEU A 58 -3.08 0.05 -15.75
C LEU A 58 -3.60 0.52 -17.11
N GLY A 59 -4.88 0.89 -17.16
CA GLY A 59 -5.59 1.15 -18.41
C GLY A 59 -5.58 -0.09 -19.30
N ARG A 60 -5.01 0.04 -20.51
CA ARG A 60 -4.96 -1.05 -21.51
C ARG A 60 -3.72 -1.95 -21.43
N ARG A 61 -2.83 -1.74 -20.45
CA ARG A 61 -1.58 -2.49 -20.30
C ARG A 61 -1.46 -3.11 -18.91
N GLN A 62 -0.44 -3.93 -18.75
CA GLN A 62 0.02 -4.45 -17.46
C GLN A 62 1.29 -3.71 -17.04
N GLU A 63 1.44 -3.43 -15.76
CA GLU A 63 2.60 -2.74 -15.19
C GLU A 63 3.13 -3.52 -13.99
N ARG A 64 4.45 -3.57 -13.80
CA ARG A 64 5.03 -4.17 -12.59
C ARG A 64 5.07 -3.14 -11.47
N GLY A 65 4.69 -3.56 -10.27
CA GLY A 65 4.71 -2.72 -9.08
C GLY A 65 5.09 -3.50 -7.84
N VAL A 66 5.10 -2.81 -6.70
CA VAL A 66 5.41 -3.40 -5.39
C VAL A 66 4.28 -3.11 -4.42
N VAL A 67 3.83 -4.12 -3.69
CA VAL A 67 2.85 -3.95 -2.60
C VAL A 67 3.48 -3.12 -1.49
N TRP A 68 2.94 -1.94 -1.23
CA TRP A 68 3.44 -1.01 -0.23
C TRP A 68 2.77 -1.19 1.14
N GLY A 69 1.50 -1.61 1.15
CA GLY A 69 0.71 -1.73 2.38
C GLY A 69 -0.79 -1.81 2.12
N PRO A 70 -1.63 -1.53 3.15
CA PRO A 70 -3.09 -1.50 2.99
C PRO A 70 -3.50 -0.38 2.03
N GLY A 71 -4.49 -0.66 1.18
CA GLY A 71 -5.09 0.35 0.30
C GLY A 71 -5.86 1.40 1.09
N ALA A 72 -5.94 2.62 0.55
CA ALA A 72 -6.63 3.73 1.21
C ALA A 72 -8.17 3.64 1.08
N GLY A 73 -8.68 2.93 0.07
CA GLY A 73 -10.11 2.74 -0.16
C GLY A 73 -10.85 4.04 -0.46
N THR A 74 -10.17 5.03 -1.03
CA THR A 74 -10.72 6.38 -1.27
C THR A 74 -11.62 6.47 -2.50
N VAL A 75 -11.72 5.39 -3.27
CA VAL A 75 -12.57 5.28 -4.46
C VAL A 75 -13.66 4.24 -4.18
N ASP A 76 -14.92 4.62 -4.41
CA ASP A 76 -16.03 3.69 -4.31
C ASP A 76 -15.87 2.55 -5.32
N PRO A 77 -16.02 1.29 -4.90
CA PRO A 77 -15.98 0.17 -5.83
C PRO A 77 -17.18 0.25 -6.77
N ALA A 78 -16.91 0.17 -8.08
CA ALA A 78 -17.92 0.05 -9.11
C ALA A 78 -18.66 -1.31 -9.06
#